data_AF-A0A9E5YMY1-F1
#
_entry.id   AF-A0A9E5YMY1-F1
#
_cell.length_a   1.000
_cell.length_b   1.000
_cell.length_c   1.000
_cell.angle_alpha   90.00
_cell.angle_beta   90.00
_cell.angle_gamma   90.00
#
_symmetry.space_group_name_H-M   'P 1'
#
loop_
_entity.id
_entity.type
_entity.pdbx_description
1 polymer ?
#
loop_
_entity_poly.entity_id
_entity_poly.type
_entity_poly.pdbx_seq_one_letter_code
_entity_poly.pdbx_strand_id
1 'polypeptide(L)'
;MASLYRIDKGTELELFRVLNGAGLTAEEAKKLSQHPKTVDDMLETMRRHEAFRLVHGRFTPFADKIAMVKAWNGVDPKDVTAAVELADRNGTIAGFKAESPDNPLLDLVIVPCRENVPTTLLYGRKHMKEAFDGRFDEWEVAYAQGVDENRVKLIPGAREFRPNTIVVQAVDFGANWDLENGNVLHDVQEAQAGKLADFAGLFNASQSPKWVEQMDGTNVPYAILAALLLSVPDYDSWAYSPDVWHDAGGAKLHGDHVGSRFHGHSMAVVREYKS
;
A
#
# COMPACT_ATOMS: atom_id res chain seq x y z
N MET A 1 4.46 10.36 -13.76
CA MET A 1 5.49 9.47 -14.35
C MET A 1 4.78 8.49 -15.26
N ALA A 2 5.30 8.24 -16.47
CA ALA A 2 4.68 7.32 -17.42
C ALA A 2 4.86 5.87 -16.95
N SER A 3 3.76 5.14 -16.78
CA SER A 3 3.77 3.71 -16.47
C SER A 3 4.21 2.93 -17.70
N LEU A 4 5.28 2.15 -17.59
CA LEU A 4 5.81 1.26 -18.62
C LEU A 4 4.81 0.19 -19.13
N TYR A 5 3.64 0.06 -18.48
CA TYR A 5 2.54 -0.82 -18.90
C TYR A 5 1.63 -0.23 -19.98
N ARG A 6 1.75 1.06 -20.31
CA ARG A 6 0.96 1.76 -21.36
C ARG A 6 1.77 2.15 -22.60
N ILE A 7 2.82 1.41 -22.94
CA ILE A 7 3.49 1.59 -24.24
C ILE A 7 2.64 0.89 -25.32
N ASP A 8 1.53 1.53 -25.67
CA ASP A 8 0.84 1.24 -26.93
C ASP A 8 1.72 1.76 -28.07
N LYS A 9 1.59 1.16 -29.26
CA LYS A 9 2.35 1.46 -30.49
C LYS A 9 2.31 2.94 -30.96
N GLY A 10 1.70 3.84 -30.21
CA GLY A 10 1.46 5.26 -30.52
C GLY A 10 2.23 6.31 -29.70
N THR A 11 3.03 5.93 -28.70
CA THR A 11 3.82 6.92 -27.91
C THR A 11 5.32 6.63 -27.96
N GLU A 12 5.90 6.76 -29.17
CA GLU A 12 7.36 6.76 -29.38
C GLU A 12 8.08 7.63 -28.33
N LEU A 13 7.54 8.82 -28.03
CA LEU A 13 8.10 9.80 -27.08
C LEU A 13 8.32 9.26 -25.65
N GLU A 14 7.49 8.33 -25.17
CA GLU A 14 7.66 7.75 -23.83
C GLU A 14 8.73 6.64 -23.82
N LEU A 15 8.75 5.80 -24.86
CA LEU A 15 9.82 4.82 -25.06
C LEU A 15 11.19 5.50 -25.18
N PHE A 16 11.28 6.59 -25.94
CA PHE A 16 12.50 7.41 -26.06
C PHE A 16 12.97 7.98 -24.71
N ARG A 17 12.04 8.41 -23.87
CA ARG A 17 12.34 9.02 -22.57
C ARG A 17 12.86 7.99 -21.57
N VAL A 18 12.32 6.77 -21.58
CA VAL A 18 12.81 5.66 -20.74
C VAL A 18 14.17 5.14 -21.22
N LEU A 19 14.35 4.96 -22.54
CA LEU A 19 15.61 4.48 -23.11
C LEU A 19 16.77 5.47 -22.90
N ASN A 20 16.52 6.78 -23.01
CA ASN A 20 17.52 7.79 -22.65
C ASN A 20 17.90 7.74 -21.16
N GLY A 21 16.94 7.45 -20.27
CA GLY A 21 17.20 7.24 -18.83
C GLY A 21 18.06 6.01 -18.54
N ALA A 22 18.06 5.02 -19.43
CA ALA A 22 18.90 3.82 -19.37
C ALA A 22 20.28 4.00 -20.02
N GLY A 23 20.64 5.22 -20.46
CA GLY A 23 21.96 5.54 -21.01
C GLY A 23 22.11 5.37 -22.52
N LEU A 24 21.03 5.10 -23.26
CA LEU A 24 21.04 5.15 -24.72
C LEU A 24 21.01 6.59 -25.21
N THR A 25 21.69 6.86 -26.31
CA THR A 25 21.61 8.16 -26.99
C THR A 25 20.31 8.25 -27.80
N ALA A 26 19.85 9.48 -28.06
CA ALA A 26 18.67 9.72 -28.89
C ALA A 26 18.77 9.08 -30.30
N GLU A 27 20.00 8.92 -30.80
CA GLU A 27 20.27 8.33 -32.11
C GLU A 27 20.19 6.80 -32.09
N GLU A 28 20.60 6.15 -31.00
CA GLU A 28 20.41 4.72 -30.76
C GLU A 28 18.95 4.37 -30.54
N ALA A 29 18.23 5.19 -29.77
CA ALA A 29 16.79 5.02 -29.58
C ALA A 29 16.02 5.16 -30.91
N LYS A 30 16.48 6.04 -31.82
CA LYS A 30 15.84 6.24 -33.14
C LYS A 30 16.09 5.07 -34.08
N LYS A 31 17.25 4.43 -33.96
CA LYS A 31 17.53 3.16 -34.67
C LYS A 31 16.64 2.03 -34.13
N LEU A 32 16.41 1.98 -32.82
CA LEU A 32 15.51 1.00 -32.20
C LEU A 32 14.05 1.16 -32.66
N SER A 33 13.53 2.39 -32.81
CA SER A 33 12.14 2.60 -33.26
C SER A 33 11.89 2.16 -34.72
N GLN A 34 12.95 2.07 -35.53
CA GLN A 34 12.90 1.54 -36.90
C GLN A 34 12.84 -0.01 -36.95
N HIS A 35 13.01 -0.68 -35.80
CA HIS A 35 12.99 -2.14 -35.69
C HIS A 35 11.92 -2.60 -34.67
N PRO A 36 10.62 -2.45 -34.99
CA PRO A 36 9.53 -2.71 -34.04
C PRO A 36 9.52 -4.14 -33.50
N LYS A 37 9.92 -5.12 -34.32
CA LYS A 37 10.02 -6.52 -33.90
C LYS A 37 11.11 -6.73 -32.83
N THR A 38 12.23 -6.03 -32.95
CA THR A 38 13.32 -6.08 -31.95
C THR A 38 12.90 -5.44 -30.65
N VAL A 39 12.14 -4.33 -30.71
CA VAL A 39 11.55 -3.70 -29.51
C VAL A 39 10.55 -4.64 -28.85
N ASP A 40 9.68 -5.29 -29.62
CA ASP A 40 8.72 -6.28 -29.11
C ASP A 40 9.44 -7.47 -28.43
N ASP A 41 10.47 -8.03 -29.08
CA ASP A 41 11.27 -9.13 -28.54
C ASP A 41 12.06 -8.71 -27.27
N MET A 42 12.57 -7.48 -27.22
CA MET A 42 13.23 -6.92 -26.03
C MET A 42 12.23 -6.73 -24.88
N LEU A 43 11.06 -6.16 -25.14
CA LEU A 43 10.00 -6.00 -24.14
C LEU A 43 9.52 -7.35 -23.64
N GLU A 44 9.36 -8.34 -24.52
CA GLU A 44 8.99 -9.70 -24.14
C GLU A 44 10.09 -10.38 -23.29
N THR A 45 11.35 -10.17 -23.63
CA THR A 45 12.50 -10.67 -22.85
C THR A 45 12.59 -9.99 -21.48
N MET A 46 12.43 -8.67 -21.42
CA MET A 46 12.37 -7.91 -20.18
C MET A 46 11.22 -8.41 -19.31
N ARG A 47 9.99 -8.53 -19.85
CA ARG A 47 8.83 -9.12 -19.15
C ARG A 47 9.03 -10.57 -18.69
N ARG A 48 10.01 -11.30 -19.22
CA ARG A 48 10.37 -12.66 -18.79
C ARG A 48 11.41 -12.69 -17.68
N HIS A 49 12.14 -11.59 -17.47
CA HIS A 49 13.14 -11.45 -16.41
C HIS A 49 12.47 -11.29 -15.04
N GLU A 50 12.99 -11.95 -14.00
CA GLU A 50 12.42 -11.91 -12.64
C GLU A 50 12.37 -10.48 -12.08
N ALA A 51 13.40 -9.70 -12.40
CA ALA A 51 13.48 -8.24 -12.18
C ALA A 51 12.56 -7.39 -13.10
N PHE A 52 11.54 -7.96 -13.72
CA PHE A 52 10.43 -7.25 -14.37
C PHE A 52 9.07 -7.90 -14.09
N ARG A 53 9.05 -9.18 -13.69
CA ARG A 53 7.82 -9.94 -13.35
C ARG A 53 7.26 -9.66 -11.96
N LEU A 54 8.09 -9.21 -11.02
CA LEU A 54 7.64 -8.85 -9.68
C LEU A 54 7.48 -7.33 -9.58
N VAL A 55 6.26 -6.80 -9.79
CA VAL A 55 5.84 -5.53 -9.16
C VAL A 55 6.93 -4.43 -9.25
N HIS A 56 7.44 -4.07 -10.43
CA HIS A 56 8.69 -3.30 -10.46
C HIS A 56 8.55 -1.88 -9.92
N GLY A 57 9.08 -1.73 -8.70
CA GLY A 57 9.43 -0.47 -8.05
C GLY A 57 8.48 0.01 -6.95
N ARG A 58 7.25 -0.50 -6.88
CA ARG A 58 6.24 0.03 -5.96
C ARG A 58 6.36 -0.55 -4.56
N PHE A 59 6.26 -1.86 -4.44
CA PHE A 59 6.35 -2.54 -3.15
C PHE A 59 7.72 -3.17 -2.94
N THR A 60 8.16 -3.16 -1.68
CA THR A 60 9.40 -3.82 -1.28
C THR A 60 9.22 -5.34 -1.35
N PRO A 61 10.21 -6.11 -1.86
CA PRO A 61 10.12 -7.56 -1.89
C PRO A 61 9.81 -8.17 -0.52
N PHE A 62 8.97 -9.20 -0.48
CA PHE A 62 8.50 -9.78 0.79
C PHE A 62 9.63 -10.29 1.68
N ALA A 63 10.71 -10.84 1.11
CA ALA A 63 11.89 -11.27 1.86
C ALA A 63 12.58 -10.09 2.58
N ASP A 64 12.65 -8.93 1.92
CA ASP A 64 13.24 -7.72 2.48
C ASP A 64 12.34 -7.15 3.58
N LYS A 65 11.01 -7.19 3.41
CA LYS A 65 10.05 -6.83 4.46
C LYS A 65 10.21 -7.69 5.71
N ILE A 66 10.40 -9.00 5.54
CA ILE A 66 10.68 -9.91 6.66
C ILE A 66 11.95 -9.48 7.40
N ALA A 67 13.03 -9.20 6.67
CA ALA A 67 14.29 -8.74 7.28
C ALA A 67 14.13 -7.40 8.00
N MET A 68 13.42 -6.44 7.40
CA MET A 68 13.11 -5.15 8.00
C MET A 68 12.32 -5.29 9.30
N VAL A 69 11.20 -6.03 9.28
CA VAL A 69 10.33 -6.16 10.46
C VAL A 69 11.01 -6.95 11.58
N LYS A 70 11.87 -7.93 11.26
CA LYS A 70 12.71 -8.60 12.26
C LYS A 70 13.70 -7.67 12.97
N ALA A 71 14.08 -6.57 12.34
CA ALA A 71 14.97 -5.57 12.92
C ALA A 71 14.24 -4.48 13.72
N TRP A 72 12.90 -4.44 13.69
CA TRP A 72 12.13 -3.43 14.40
C TRP A 72 12.19 -3.63 15.92
N ASN A 73 12.34 -2.51 16.64
CA ASN A 73 12.33 -2.56 18.11
C ASN A 73 10.98 -3.09 18.63
N GLY A 74 11.04 -3.99 19.62
CA GLY A 74 9.85 -4.61 20.21
C GLY A 74 9.20 -5.69 19.34
N VAL A 75 9.89 -6.22 18.33
CA VAL A 75 9.48 -7.41 17.57
C VAL A 75 10.42 -8.56 17.91
N ASP A 76 9.88 -9.73 18.28
CA ASP A 76 10.68 -10.95 18.35
C ASP A 76 10.81 -11.54 16.93
N PRO A 77 12.03 -11.75 16.40
CA PRO A 77 12.24 -12.35 15.09
C PRO A 77 11.60 -13.75 14.93
N LYS A 78 11.40 -14.49 16.03
CA LYS A 78 10.71 -15.78 16.02
C LYS A 78 9.22 -15.63 15.72
N ASP A 79 8.57 -14.60 16.24
CA ASP A 79 7.15 -14.34 15.98
C ASP A 79 6.91 -13.97 14.51
N VAL A 80 7.83 -13.21 13.90
CA VAL A 80 7.77 -12.93 12.45
C VAL A 80 7.90 -14.22 11.65
N THR A 81 8.84 -15.09 12.04
CA THR A 81 9.05 -16.37 11.36
C THR A 81 7.80 -17.26 11.46
N ALA A 82 7.21 -17.37 12.66
CA ALA A 82 5.98 -18.13 12.88
C ALA A 82 4.79 -17.57 12.10
N ALA A 83 4.67 -16.24 11.98
CA ALA A 83 3.63 -15.59 11.18
C ALA A 83 3.76 -15.90 9.68
N VAL A 84 4.99 -15.89 9.15
CA VAL A 84 5.29 -16.26 7.76
C VAL A 84 4.97 -17.73 7.51
N GLU A 85 5.39 -18.64 8.39
CA GLU A 85 5.07 -20.07 8.30
C GLU A 85 3.56 -20.34 8.38
N LEU A 86 2.82 -19.59 9.19
CA LEU A 86 1.37 -19.69 9.24
C LEU A 86 0.73 -19.23 7.93
N ALA A 87 1.20 -18.12 7.36
CA ALA A 87 0.71 -17.60 6.09
C ALA A 87 1.07 -18.46 4.87
N ASP A 88 2.15 -19.22 4.95
CA ASP A 88 2.46 -20.26 3.98
C ASP A 88 1.47 -21.42 4.09
N ARG A 89 1.30 -21.96 5.31
CA ARG A 89 0.40 -23.09 5.58
C ARG A 89 -1.07 -22.82 5.28
N ASN A 90 -1.55 -21.60 5.53
CA ASN A 90 -2.95 -21.24 5.29
C ASN A 90 -3.22 -20.81 3.84
N GLY A 91 -2.23 -20.88 2.95
CA GLY A 91 -2.39 -20.56 1.53
C GLY A 91 -2.30 -19.08 1.19
N THR A 92 -2.07 -18.17 2.16
CA THR A 92 -1.99 -16.72 1.89
C THR A 92 -0.87 -16.37 0.92
N ILE A 93 0.32 -16.94 1.14
CA ILE A 93 1.48 -16.70 0.27
C ILE A 93 1.26 -17.33 -1.11
N ALA A 94 0.68 -18.53 -1.17
CA ALA A 94 0.39 -19.21 -2.43
C ALA A 94 -0.65 -18.45 -3.26
N GLY A 95 -1.73 -17.99 -2.63
CA GLY A 95 -2.77 -17.17 -3.27
C GLY A 95 -2.23 -15.84 -3.78
N PHE A 96 -1.43 -15.14 -2.96
CA PHE A 96 -0.72 -13.94 -3.40
C PHE A 96 0.13 -14.18 -4.66
N LYS A 97 0.93 -15.25 -4.68
CA LYS A 97 1.78 -15.59 -5.84
C LYS A 97 0.96 -15.90 -7.09
N ALA A 98 -0.23 -16.45 -6.93
CA ALA A 98 -1.13 -16.75 -8.05
C ALA A 98 -1.79 -15.49 -8.62
N GLU A 99 -2.25 -14.56 -7.78
CA GLU A 99 -3.01 -13.38 -8.22
C GLU A 99 -2.15 -12.14 -8.53
N SER A 100 -0.99 -11.98 -7.88
CA SER A 100 -0.14 -10.79 -8.02
C SER A 100 0.35 -10.47 -9.45
N PRO A 101 0.55 -11.45 -10.37
CA PRO A 101 0.90 -11.12 -11.77
C PRO A 101 -0.17 -10.28 -12.49
N ASP A 102 -1.44 -10.48 -12.13
CA ASP A 102 -2.59 -9.83 -12.77
C ASP A 102 -3.19 -8.72 -11.87
N ASN A 103 -2.73 -8.58 -10.63
CA ASN A 103 -3.15 -7.54 -9.69
C ASN A 103 -1.94 -6.71 -9.19
N PRO A 104 -1.59 -5.61 -9.86
CA PRO A 104 -0.38 -4.84 -9.57
C PRO A 104 -0.44 -4.03 -8.26
N LEU A 105 -1.60 -3.93 -7.61
CA LEU A 105 -1.79 -3.29 -6.30
C LEU A 105 -2.00 -4.31 -5.18
N LEU A 106 -1.83 -5.61 -5.46
CA LEU A 106 -1.82 -6.67 -4.46
C LEU A 106 -0.41 -6.81 -3.86
N ASP A 107 -0.33 -6.93 -2.54
CA ASP A 107 0.95 -7.03 -1.83
C ASP A 107 0.84 -7.85 -0.54
N LEU A 108 1.97 -8.39 -0.06
CA LEU A 108 2.07 -9.03 1.25
C LEU A 108 2.56 -8.02 2.28
N VAL A 109 1.80 -7.87 3.35
CA VAL A 109 2.08 -6.93 4.44
C VAL A 109 2.25 -7.69 5.74
N ILE A 110 3.28 -7.34 6.51
CA ILE A 110 3.48 -7.88 7.86
C ILE A 110 2.89 -6.85 8.85
N VAL A 111 1.94 -7.25 9.68
CA VAL A 111 1.23 -6.36 10.62
C VAL A 111 1.55 -6.81 12.04
N PRO A 112 2.47 -6.11 12.75
CA PRO A 112 2.69 -6.30 14.18
C PRO A 112 1.58 -5.63 15.01
N CYS A 113 0.54 -6.39 15.34
CA CYS A 113 -0.51 -5.97 16.27
C CYS A 113 0.05 -5.87 17.70
N ARG A 114 -0.20 -4.74 18.35
CA ARG A 114 0.19 -4.47 19.73
C ARG A 114 -0.94 -4.82 20.69
N GLU A 115 -0.83 -4.42 21.95
CA GLU A 115 -1.77 -4.82 23.00
C GLU A 115 -3.22 -4.38 22.73
N ASN A 116 -3.41 -3.31 21.95
CA ASN A 116 -4.72 -2.77 21.57
C ASN A 116 -4.63 -1.98 20.24
N VAL A 117 -5.78 -1.52 19.76
CA VAL A 117 -5.92 -0.75 18.50
C VAL A 117 -5.12 0.58 18.53
N PRO A 118 -5.28 1.44 19.56
CA PRO A 118 -4.42 2.60 19.80
C PRO A 118 -2.91 2.36 19.68
N THR A 119 -2.37 1.43 20.46
CA THR A 119 -0.94 1.14 20.53
C THR A 119 -0.44 0.56 19.19
N THR A 120 -1.30 -0.13 18.43
CA THR A 120 -0.95 -0.63 17.09
C THR A 120 -0.84 0.50 16.07
N LEU A 121 -1.77 1.46 16.09
CA LEU A 121 -1.71 2.64 15.24
C LEU A 121 -0.44 3.46 15.51
N LEU A 122 -0.17 3.75 16.80
CA LEU A 122 1.05 4.47 17.22
C LEU A 122 2.32 3.75 16.76
N TYR A 123 2.34 2.42 16.88
CA TYR A 123 3.49 1.63 16.48
C TYR A 123 3.74 1.69 14.96
N GLY A 124 2.69 1.55 14.15
CA GLY A 124 2.80 1.70 12.68
C GLY A 124 3.20 3.11 12.26
N ARG A 125 2.60 4.13 12.89
CA ARG A 125 2.89 5.56 12.65
C ARG A 125 4.35 5.88 12.91
N LYS A 126 4.90 5.42 14.03
CA LYS A 126 6.33 5.59 14.34
C LYS A 126 7.22 5.03 13.23
N HIS A 127 6.97 3.81 12.79
CA HIS A 127 7.77 3.16 11.74
C HIS A 127 7.58 3.80 10.37
N MET A 128 6.39 4.34 10.07
CA MET A 128 6.20 5.14 8.88
C MET A 128 7.05 6.41 8.95
N LYS A 129 7.01 7.16 10.06
CA LYS A 129 7.84 8.36 10.26
C LYS A 129 9.34 8.07 10.11
N GLU A 130 9.82 6.95 10.65
CA GLU A 130 11.20 6.47 10.48
C GLU A 130 11.53 6.16 9.01
N ALA A 131 10.63 5.54 8.26
CA ALA A 131 10.83 5.19 6.85
C ALA A 131 10.95 6.39 5.89
N PHE A 132 10.52 7.58 6.32
CA PHE A 132 10.55 8.81 5.51
C PHE A 132 11.58 9.85 5.98
N ASP A 133 12.45 9.52 6.95
CA ASP A 133 13.58 10.38 7.38
C ASP A 133 13.19 11.85 7.66
N GLY A 134 12.01 12.07 8.25
CA GLY A 134 11.50 13.41 8.56
C GLY A 134 10.77 14.14 7.41
N ARG A 135 10.69 13.55 6.21
CA ARG A 135 9.75 13.93 5.14
C ARG A 135 8.37 13.33 5.40
N PHE A 136 7.87 13.57 6.61
CA PHE A 136 6.62 13.02 7.11
C PHE A 136 5.87 14.10 7.85
N ASP A 137 4.68 14.39 7.37
CA ASP A 137 3.77 15.35 7.96
C ASP A 137 2.50 14.61 8.39
N GLU A 138 1.91 15.05 9.49
CA GLU A 138 0.72 14.42 10.03
C GLU A 138 -0.29 15.45 10.50
N TRP A 139 -1.50 15.00 10.80
CA TRP A 139 -2.50 15.83 11.46
C TRP A 139 -2.11 16.08 12.93
N GLU A 140 -1.02 16.83 13.14
CA GLU A 140 -0.35 17.02 14.43
C GLU A 140 -1.33 17.43 15.54
N VAL A 141 -2.26 18.35 15.26
CA VAL A 141 -3.26 18.78 16.24
C VAL A 141 -4.15 17.62 16.71
N ALA A 142 -4.61 16.78 15.78
CA ALA A 142 -5.48 15.66 16.09
C ALA A 142 -4.70 14.54 16.78
N TYR A 143 -3.54 14.17 16.24
CA TYR A 143 -2.70 13.10 16.75
C TYR A 143 -2.03 13.44 18.09
N ALA A 144 -1.62 14.69 18.33
CA ALA A 144 -1.03 15.12 19.62
C ALA A 144 -2.07 15.27 20.74
N GLN A 145 -3.35 15.46 20.41
CA GLN A 145 -4.44 15.57 21.40
C GLN A 145 -5.15 14.24 21.67
N GLY A 146 -4.56 13.12 21.26
CA GLY A 146 -5.00 11.79 21.66
C GLY A 146 -6.02 11.14 20.72
N VAL A 147 -6.08 11.53 19.43
CA VAL A 147 -6.74 10.72 18.37
C VAL A 147 -6.30 9.25 18.47
N ASP A 148 -5.04 9.02 18.81
CA ASP A 148 -4.47 7.67 18.84
C ASP A 148 -4.76 6.89 20.12
N GLU A 149 -4.77 7.51 21.31
CA GLU A 149 -4.79 6.76 22.58
C GLU A 149 -6.21 6.44 23.09
N ASN A 150 -7.18 7.31 22.81
CA ASN A 150 -8.55 7.19 23.35
C ASN A 150 -9.64 7.32 22.28
N ARG A 151 -9.24 7.57 21.03
CA ARG A 151 -10.12 8.11 19.99
C ARG A 151 -9.94 7.41 18.65
N VAL A 152 -9.36 6.19 18.65
CA VAL A 152 -9.35 5.27 17.52
C VAL A 152 -9.97 3.94 17.91
N LYS A 153 -10.78 3.38 17.03
CA LYS A 153 -11.34 2.04 17.15
C LYS A 153 -11.47 1.39 15.78
N LEU A 154 -11.69 0.08 15.77
CA LEU A 154 -12.17 -0.61 14.58
C LEU A 154 -13.66 -0.28 14.36
N ILE A 155 -14.07 -0.20 13.09
CA ILE A 155 -15.48 -0.07 12.73
C ILE A 155 -16.28 -1.32 13.16
N PRO A 156 -17.60 -1.19 13.40
CA PRO A 156 -18.46 -2.36 13.59
C PRO A 156 -18.34 -3.35 12.42
N GLY A 157 -18.20 -4.64 12.74
CA GLY A 157 -18.07 -5.70 11.73
C GLY A 157 -16.66 -5.89 11.14
N ALA A 158 -15.69 -5.05 11.53
CA ALA A 158 -14.29 -5.29 11.22
C ALA A 158 -13.81 -6.64 11.77
N ARG A 159 -12.71 -7.14 11.21
CA ARG A 159 -12.06 -8.36 11.70
C ARG A 159 -11.67 -8.22 13.17
N GLU A 160 -11.76 -9.32 13.89
CA GLU A 160 -11.39 -9.37 15.30
C GLU A 160 -9.92 -8.97 15.48
N PHE A 161 -9.70 -7.95 16.32
CA PHE A 161 -8.35 -7.51 16.69
C PHE A 161 -7.66 -8.58 17.53
N ARG A 162 -6.44 -8.96 17.14
CA ARG A 162 -5.63 -9.97 17.84
C ARG A 162 -4.46 -9.30 18.56
N PRO A 163 -4.56 -9.06 19.88
CA PRO A 163 -3.54 -8.32 20.60
C PRO A 163 -2.21 -9.08 20.66
N ASN A 164 -1.10 -8.36 20.54
CA ASN A 164 0.27 -8.89 20.65
C ASN A 164 0.55 -10.06 19.68
N THR A 165 0.10 -9.91 18.44
CA THR A 165 0.33 -10.90 17.37
C THR A 165 0.99 -10.28 16.16
N ILE A 166 1.69 -11.08 15.36
CA ILE A 166 2.17 -10.67 14.04
C ILE A 166 1.36 -11.44 13.01
N VAL A 167 0.79 -10.72 12.06
CA VAL A 167 -0.03 -11.31 10.99
C VAL A 167 0.60 -10.96 9.64
N VAL A 168 0.70 -11.94 8.76
CA VAL A 168 1.00 -11.69 7.34
C VAL A 168 -0.32 -11.68 6.58
N GLN A 169 -0.59 -10.59 5.88
CA GLN A 169 -1.82 -10.38 5.13
C GLN A 169 -1.50 -10.16 3.65
N ALA A 170 -2.31 -10.73 2.75
CA ALA A 170 -2.33 -10.32 1.37
C ALA A 170 -3.38 -9.22 1.20
N VAL A 171 -2.96 -8.04 0.75
CA VAL A 171 -3.78 -6.84 0.76
C VAL A 171 -3.86 -6.26 -0.63
N ASP A 172 -5.09 -6.06 -1.10
CA ASP A 172 -5.37 -5.40 -2.37
C ASP A 172 -5.56 -3.90 -2.13
N PHE A 173 -4.52 -3.12 -2.44
CA PHE A 173 -4.51 -1.67 -2.34
C PHE A 173 -5.22 -0.96 -3.49
N GLY A 174 -5.73 -1.69 -4.49
CA GLY A 174 -6.57 -1.18 -5.57
C GLY A 174 -8.07 -1.39 -5.31
N ALA A 175 -8.44 -2.13 -4.27
CA ALA A 175 -9.83 -2.40 -3.97
C ALA A 175 -10.62 -1.12 -3.66
N ASN A 176 -11.87 -1.09 -4.13
CA ASN A 176 -12.79 0.04 -3.96
C ASN A 176 -12.24 1.38 -4.50
N TRP A 177 -11.31 1.35 -5.45
CA TRP A 177 -10.82 2.53 -6.14
C TRP A 177 -11.60 2.74 -7.45
N ASP A 178 -12.43 3.78 -7.49
CA ASP A 178 -13.22 4.17 -8.66
C ASP A 178 -12.93 5.63 -9.01
N LEU A 179 -12.12 5.85 -10.05
CA LEU A 179 -11.73 7.20 -10.49
C LEU A 179 -12.91 7.99 -11.07
N GLU A 180 -13.88 7.32 -11.68
CA GLU A 180 -14.97 7.96 -12.41
C GLU A 180 -16.09 8.36 -11.45
N ASN A 181 -16.61 7.40 -10.68
CA ASN A 181 -17.77 7.64 -9.81
C ASN A 181 -17.39 7.94 -8.36
N GLY A 182 -16.18 7.54 -7.96
CA GLY A 182 -15.76 7.56 -6.56
C GLY A 182 -16.60 6.66 -5.67
N ASN A 183 -16.13 6.44 -4.45
CA ASN A 183 -16.85 5.70 -3.42
C ASN A 183 -17.08 6.56 -2.19
N VAL A 184 -18.25 6.43 -1.57
CA VAL A 184 -18.51 7.01 -0.26
C VAL A 184 -17.95 6.07 0.78
N LEU A 185 -17.10 6.58 1.66
CA LEU A 185 -16.36 5.74 2.62
C LEU A 185 -17.32 4.96 3.54
N HIS A 186 -18.34 5.62 4.06
CA HIS A 186 -19.35 4.98 4.91
C HIS A 186 -20.05 3.80 4.22
N ASP A 187 -20.47 3.97 2.96
CA ASP A 187 -21.15 2.91 2.20
C ASP A 187 -20.24 1.67 2.03
N VAL A 188 -18.95 1.89 1.79
CA VAL A 188 -17.97 0.79 1.69
C VAL A 188 -17.73 0.13 3.04
N GLN A 189 -17.65 0.92 4.12
CA GLN A 189 -17.54 0.40 5.49
C GLN A 189 -18.71 -0.50 5.84
N GLU A 190 -19.95 -0.07 5.56
CA GLU A 190 -21.15 -0.89 5.82
C GLU A 190 -21.18 -2.17 4.99
N ALA A 191 -20.81 -2.09 3.71
CA ALA A 191 -20.89 -3.23 2.79
C ALA A 191 -19.80 -4.29 2.99
N GLN A 192 -18.61 -3.87 3.45
CA GLN A 192 -17.41 -4.72 3.41
C GLN A 192 -16.60 -4.74 4.72
N ALA A 193 -17.15 -4.32 5.86
CA ALA A 193 -16.44 -4.18 7.13
C ALA A 193 -15.46 -5.33 7.45
N GLY A 194 -15.90 -6.59 7.32
CA GLY A 194 -15.09 -7.77 7.64
C GLY A 194 -13.95 -8.09 6.67
N LYS A 195 -13.83 -7.34 5.57
CA LYS A 195 -12.78 -7.52 4.54
C LYS A 195 -11.81 -6.34 4.47
N LEU A 196 -12.19 -5.17 4.98
CA LEU A 196 -11.34 -3.98 4.91
C LEU A 196 -10.04 -4.21 5.68
N ALA A 197 -8.95 -3.72 5.11
CA ALA A 197 -7.66 -3.69 5.76
C ALA A 197 -7.68 -2.67 6.90
N ASP A 198 -7.16 -3.08 8.06
CA ASP A 198 -7.08 -2.26 9.26
C ASP A 198 -5.82 -1.40 9.28
N PHE A 199 -4.71 -1.95 9.75
CA PHE A 199 -3.42 -1.26 9.89
C PHE A 199 -2.50 -1.52 8.69
N ALA A 200 -2.91 -2.39 7.76
CA ALA A 200 -2.01 -2.84 6.70
C ALA A 200 -1.55 -1.72 5.77
N GLY A 201 -2.38 -0.70 5.50
CA GLY A 201 -1.96 0.48 4.75
C GLY A 201 -0.81 1.23 5.42
N LEU A 202 -0.90 1.42 6.74
CA LEU A 202 0.14 2.07 7.53
C LEU A 202 1.43 1.26 7.56
N PHE A 203 1.34 -0.04 7.86
CA PHE A 203 2.53 -0.89 7.91
C PHE A 203 3.17 -1.08 6.54
N ASN A 204 2.38 -1.13 5.47
CA ASN A 204 2.95 -1.18 4.13
C ASN A 204 3.61 0.14 3.73
N ALA A 205 3.12 1.29 4.21
CA ALA A 205 3.81 2.57 4.01
C ALA A 205 5.21 2.57 4.65
N SER A 206 5.37 1.95 5.83
CA SER A 206 6.68 1.78 6.47
C SER A 206 7.57 0.75 5.77
N GLN A 207 6.98 -0.33 5.25
CA GLN A 207 7.68 -1.45 4.62
C GLN A 207 8.02 -1.20 3.14
N SER A 208 7.29 -0.30 2.49
CA SER A 208 7.36 0.01 1.06
C SER A 208 7.27 1.53 0.82
N PRO A 209 8.23 2.34 1.30
CA PRO A 209 8.13 3.81 1.20
C PRO A 209 8.02 4.31 -0.24
N LYS A 210 8.65 3.63 -1.20
CA LYS A 210 8.53 3.93 -2.64
C LYS A 210 7.12 3.80 -3.20
N TRP A 211 6.23 3.06 -2.54
CA TRP A 211 4.82 2.99 -2.94
C TRP A 211 4.12 4.31 -2.66
N VAL A 212 4.35 4.87 -1.47
CA VAL A 212 3.78 6.16 -1.08
C VAL A 212 4.30 7.27 -1.98
N GLU A 213 5.61 7.28 -2.28
CA GLU A 213 6.22 8.28 -3.20
C GLU A 213 5.64 8.26 -4.63
N GLN A 214 4.96 7.17 -5.01
CA GLN A 214 4.29 7.04 -6.30
C GLN A 214 2.81 7.40 -6.26
N MET A 215 2.22 7.62 -5.08
CA MET A 215 0.82 8.00 -4.93
C MET A 215 0.53 9.31 -5.66
N ASP A 216 -0.45 9.28 -6.56
CA ASP A 216 -0.88 10.43 -7.36
C ASP A 216 -2.42 10.53 -7.48
N GLY A 217 -3.15 9.62 -6.82
CA GLY A 217 -4.60 9.51 -6.87
C GLY A 217 -5.17 9.17 -8.24
N THR A 218 -4.35 8.87 -9.25
CA THR A 218 -4.76 8.65 -10.65
C THR A 218 -4.26 7.33 -11.22
N ASN A 219 -2.97 7.03 -11.06
CA ASN A 219 -2.34 5.76 -11.41
C ASN A 219 -2.05 4.91 -10.16
N VAL A 220 -1.99 5.56 -9.01
CA VAL A 220 -1.74 4.95 -7.71
C VAL A 220 -2.65 5.61 -6.69
N PRO A 221 -3.59 4.87 -6.09
CA PRO A 221 -4.52 5.46 -5.15
C PRO A 221 -3.78 5.87 -3.88
N TYR A 222 -4.27 6.95 -3.27
CA TYR A 222 -4.07 7.18 -1.84
C TYR A 222 -4.80 6.09 -1.06
N ALA A 223 -4.39 5.77 0.16
CA ALA A 223 -4.92 4.62 0.89
C ALA A 223 -5.62 5.05 2.18
N ILE A 224 -6.95 4.91 2.23
CA ILE A 224 -7.71 5.10 3.47
C ILE A 224 -7.63 3.80 4.29
N LEU A 225 -7.31 3.91 5.58
CA LEU A 225 -7.36 2.83 6.56
C LEU A 225 -8.83 2.64 6.99
N ALA A 226 -9.65 2.19 6.04
CA ALA A 226 -11.09 2.25 6.12
C ALA A 226 -11.72 1.39 7.23
N ALA A 227 -11.00 0.40 7.77
CA ALA A 227 -11.49 -0.36 8.92
C ALA A 227 -11.29 0.37 10.27
N LEU A 228 -10.58 1.50 10.29
CA LEU A 228 -10.39 2.34 11.47
C LEU A 228 -11.35 3.53 11.46
N LEU A 229 -11.81 3.90 12.65
CA LEU A 229 -12.63 5.07 12.89
C LEU A 229 -11.97 5.92 13.97
N LEU A 230 -11.90 7.21 13.72
CA LEU A 230 -11.30 8.24 14.56
C LEU A 230 -12.40 9.16 15.10
N SER A 231 -12.22 9.61 16.33
CA SER A 231 -12.90 10.76 16.92
C SER A 231 -11.90 11.91 16.97
N VAL A 232 -12.15 12.98 16.22
CA VAL A 232 -11.22 14.12 16.17
C VAL A 232 -11.56 15.11 17.30
N PRO A 233 -10.56 15.64 18.03
CA PRO A 233 -10.75 16.72 19.00
C PRO A 233 -11.61 17.86 18.41
N ASP A 234 -12.46 18.46 19.22
CA ASP A 234 -13.39 19.54 18.84
C ASP A 234 -14.53 19.17 17.87
N TYR A 235 -14.50 17.97 17.29
CA TYR A 235 -15.56 17.47 16.38
C TYR A 235 -16.39 16.31 16.97
N ASP A 236 -16.02 15.82 18.16
CA ASP A 236 -16.63 14.80 19.03
C ASP A 236 -17.61 13.80 18.35
N SER A 237 -17.19 13.30 17.18
CA SER A 237 -17.94 12.37 16.35
C SER A 237 -16.97 11.34 15.79
N TRP A 238 -17.38 10.07 15.86
CA TRP A 238 -16.68 8.95 15.25
C TRP A 238 -16.96 8.95 13.75
N ALA A 239 -16.36 9.89 13.04
CA ALA A 239 -16.73 10.23 11.68
C ALA A 239 -15.55 10.40 10.74
N TYR A 240 -14.33 10.03 11.16
CA TYR A 240 -13.13 10.14 10.34
C TYR A 240 -12.38 8.81 10.27
N SER A 241 -11.66 8.53 9.18
CA SER A 241 -10.73 7.39 9.08
C SER A 241 -9.34 7.90 8.74
N PRO A 242 -8.26 7.29 9.27
CA PRO A 242 -6.92 7.69 8.88
C PRO A 242 -6.66 7.37 7.41
N ASP A 243 -5.81 8.16 6.77
CA ASP A 243 -5.40 7.93 5.39
C ASP A 243 -3.89 8.18 5.22
N VAL A 244 -3.30 7.40 4.32
CA VAL A 244 -1.92 7.55 3.87
C VAL A 244 -1.94 8.13 2.47
N TRP A 245 -1.24 9.25 2.30
CA TRP A 245 -1.03 9.88 1.01
C TRP A 245 0.34 10.53 0.90
N HIS A 246 0.60 11.16 -0.23
CA HIS A 246 1.89 11.78 -0.55
C HIS A 246 1.68 13.17 -1.15
N ASP A 247 2.50 14.12 -0.75
CA ASP A 247 2.61 15.44 -1.38
C ASP A 247 4.09 15.84 -1.60
N ALA A 248 4.33 17.10 -2.00
CA ALA A 248 5.68 17.59 -2.24
C ALA A 248 6.59 17.60 -1.00
N GLY A 249 6.03 17.60 0.21
CA GLY A 249 6.75 17.53 1.48
C GLY A 249 7.09 16.10 1.92
N GLY A 250 6.48 15.08 1.30
CA GLY A 250 6.74 13.67 1.56
C GLY A 250 5.47 12.90 1.89
N ALA A 251 5.59 11.93 2.79
CA ALA A 251 4.45 11.12 3.20
C ALA A 251 3.56 11.85 4.20
N LYS A 252 2.27 11.55 4.14
CA LYS A 252 1.25 12.18 4.97
C LYS A 252 0.41 11.14 5.70
N LEU A 253 0.05 11.45 6.93
CA LEU A 253 -0.98 10.75 7.70
C LEU A 253 -2.05 11.76 8.14
N HIS A 254 -3.24 11.68 7.53
CA HIS A 254 -4.35 12.59 7.83
C HIS A 254 -5.58 11.80 8.28
N GLY A 255 -6.74 12.48 8.38
CA GLY A 255 -8.03 11.84 8.58
C GLY A 255 -9.10 12.38 7.65
N ASP A 256 -9.89 11.46 7.11
CA ASP A 256 -10.90 11.71 6.10
C ASP A 256 -12.31 11.41 6.61
N HIS A 257 -13.27 12.31 6.37
CA HIS A 257 -14.62 12.15 6.89
C HIS A 257 -15.37 11.00 6.19
N VAL A 258 -16.04 10.13 6.95
CA VAL A 258 -16.68 8.90 6.43
C VAL A 258 -17.85 9.18 5.48
N GLY A 259 -18.52 10.31 5.61
CA GLY A 259 -19.58 10.74 4.69
C GLY A 259 -19.07 11.29 3.35
N SER A 260 -17.76 11.44 3.16
CA SER A 260 -17.19 11.98 1.94
C SER A 260 -17.09 10.94 0.83
N ARG A 261 -17.15 11.42 -0.42
CA ARG A 261 -16.92 10.64 -1.63
C ARG A 261 -15.48 10.84 -2.11
N PHE A 262 -14.80 9.74 -2.41
CA PHE A 262 -13.40 9.74 -2.81
C PHE A 262 -13.22 9.11 -4.19
N HIS A 263 -12.56 9.83 -5.10
CA HIS A 263 -12.22 9.37 -6.45
C HIS A 263 -10.78 8.84 -6.53
N GLY A 264 -9.85 9.50 -5.84
CA GLY A 264 -8.42 9.16 -5.86
C GLY A 264 -7.94 8.24 -4.73
N HIS A 265 -8.85 7.78 -3.87
CA HIS A 265 -8.51 6.94 -2.72
C HIS A 265 -9.02 5.51 -2.92
N SER A 266 -8.26 4.55 -2.43
CA SER A 266 -8.67 3.17 -2.26
C SER A 266 -9.05 2.90 -0.81
N MET A 267 -9.90 1.90 -0.63
CA MET A 267 -10.28 1.37 0.68
C MET A 267 -9.91 -0.11 0.65
N ALA A 268 -8.63 -0.34 0.95
CA ALA A 268 -7.96 -1.61 0.70
C ALA A 268 -8.65 -2.78 1.43
N VAL A 269 -8.60 -3.97 0.84
CA VAL A 269 -9.18 -5.19 1.42
C VAL A 269 -8.13 -6.26 1.63
N VAL A 270 -8.30 -7.06 2.68
CA VAL A 270 -7.47 -8.25 2.91
C VAL A 270 -8.07 -9.43 2.15
N ARG A 271 -7.29 -9.98 1.21
CA ARG A 271 -7.65 -11.18 0.46
C ARG A 271 -7.60 -12.40 1.39
N GLU A 272 -8.65 -13.21 1.34
CA GLU A 272 -8.72 -14.49 2.06
C GLU A 272 -8.50 -15.62 1.07
N TYR A 273 -7.48 -16.43 1.35
CA TYR A 273 -7.21 -17.63 0.59
C TYR A 273 -7.56 -18.83 1.47
N LYS A 274 -8.19 -19.84 0.86
CA LYS A 274 -8.41 -21.11 1.52
C LYS A 274 -7.26 -22.04 1.13
N SER A 275 -6.70 -22.73 2.12
CA SER A 275 -5.79 -23.85 1.93
C SER A 275 -6.47 -25.02 1.24
#